data_AF-A0A7S0ZBA1-F1
#
_entry.id   AF-A0A7S0ZBA1-F1
#
_cell.length_a   1.000
_cell.length_b   1.000
_cell.length_c   1.000
_cell.angle_alpha   90.00
_cell.angle_beta   90.00
_cell.angle_gamma   90.00
#
_symmetry.space_group_name_H-M   'P 1'
#
loop_
_entity.id
_entity.type
_entity.pdbx_description
1 polymer ?
#
loop_
_entity_poly.entity_id
_entity_poly.type
_entity_poly.pdbx_seq_one_letter_code
_entity_poly.pdbx_strand_id
1 'polypeptide(L)'
;VVSVFSQLNQSVCIDCTMSATNSADPALLAKVQKQIEYYFSDSNLPRDPFLKAEINKDPNGFVSIQTLLKFNRLASLTTDTSLIADSIKNSSLLALSDDGSSMKRVTPLPAVSLWKSRTVCVSGFPKCVKGDDHEPDIEEIEALFAPYGKVLSVKRRRAPVQEGADDENDKDGDGENVEEKEKVVEGEKKVLFTGSVFVEMESAEAASRVVVERLEWKKSDEDAAIELKVMSFKDHVLHERAARPTSGNNKKEKEVAEKDGDDGEKSAEEEEEEDGYEVGMLLCVENIGEGVRREDIKEKLEEYGAVAYVEFEQGGKSATVRFGEADVAEKVAGEMEKKKKEGENLMQLGGSEVEMRVLGGDEEKMYWMKLREMRKKRKMEAKNGGRGGRGGKRRFGGGGRGGRGGDKKR
;
A
#
# COMPACT_ATOMS: atom_id res chain seq x y z
N VAL A 1 -69.89 -35.70 2.70
CA VAL A 1 -68.52 -35.64 3.26
C VAL A 1 -67.72 -36.81 2.70
N VAL A 2 -66.79 -36.49 1.77
CA VAL A 2 -65.47 -37.11 1.56
C VAL A 2 -65.45 -38.64 1.25
N SER A 3 -65.20 -39.04 -0.01
CA SER A 3 -63.87 -39.34 -0.62
C SER A 3 -63.45 -40.81 -0.35
N VAL A 4 -62.78 -41.59 -1.21
CA VAL A 4 -61.90 -41.32 -2.35
C VAL A 4 -61.99 -42.51 -3.33
N PHE A 5 -61.88 -42.22 -4.62
CA PHE A 5 -61.83 -43.15 -5.75
C PHE A 5 -60.47 -43.87 -5.89
N SER A 6 -60.55 -45.13 -6.33
CA SER A 6 -59.48 -45.95 -6.89
C SER A 6 -59.36 -45.71 -8.40
N GLN A 7 -58.14 -45.54 -8.93
CA GLN A 7 -57.73 -45.76 -10.33
C GLN A 7 -56.19 -45.58 -10.42
N LEU A 8 -55.41 -46.64 -10.65
CA LEU A 8 -55.02 -47.28 -11.93
C LEU A 8 -53.89 -46.56 -12.71
N ASN A 9 -52.70 -47.17 -12.60
CA ASN A 9 -51.54 -47.22 -13.48
C ASN A 9 -51.68 -46.66 -14.90
N GLN A 10 -50.77 -45.75 -15.27
CA GLN A 10 -50.20 -45.67 -16.62
C GLN A 10 -48.67 -45.53 -16.52
N SER A 11 -47.98 -46.54 -17.06
CA SER A 11 -46.55 -46.52 -17.32
C SER A 11 -46.26 -45.56 -18.47
N VAL A 12 -45.40 -44.59 -18.24
CA VAL A 12 -44.69 -43.87 -19.32
C VAL A 12 -43.21 -44.11 -19.09
N CYS A 13 -42.66 -44.98 -19.91
CA CYS A 13 -41.22 -45.17 -20.06
C CYS A 13 -40.68 -43.90 -20.71
N ILE A 14 -40.01 -43.05 -19.93
CA ILE A 14 -39.20 -41.96 -20.48
C ILE A 14 -37.86 -42.60 -20.84
N ASP A 15 -37.69 -42.85 -22.14
CA ASP A 15 -36.41 -43.24 -22.72
C ASP A 15 -35.36 -42.20 -22.37
N CYS A 16 -34.44 -42.65 -21.52
CA CYS A 16 -33.32 -41.91 -21.01
C CYS A 16 -32.28 -41.78 -22.12
N THR A 17 -32.44 -40.77 -22.99
CA THR A 17 -31.33 -40.26 -23.80
C THR A 17 -30.42 -39.48 -22.87
N MET A 18 -29.54 -40.23 -22.20
CA MET A 18 -28.39 -39.74 -21.45
C MET A 18 -27.45 -38.98 -22.40
N SER A 19 -27.80 -37.73 -22.70
CA SER A 19 -26.80 -36.72 -23.02
C SER A 19 -26.20 -36.34 -21.67
N ALA A 20 -25.03 -36.90 -21.37
CA ALA A 20 -24.23 -36.50 -20.23
C ALA A 20 -23.79 -35.05 -20.42
N THR A 21 -24.64 -34.09 -20.07
CA THR A 21 -24.18 -32.76 -19.74
C THR A 21 -23.43 -32.93 -18.42
N ASN A 22 -22.10 -32.88 -18.48
CA ASN A 22 -21.22 -32.65 -17.33
C ASN A 22 -21.72 -31.39 -16.60
N SER A 23 -22.71 -31.53 -15.73
CA SER A 23 -23.06 -30.51 -14.77
C SER A 23 -21.95 -30.54 -13.73
N ALA A 24 -20.95 -29.68 -13.92
CA ALA A 24 -19.88 -29.51 -12.96
C ALA A 24 -20.46 -29.24 -11.58
N ASP A 25 -19.78 -29.74 -10.55
CA ASP A 25 -20.20 -29.55 -9.17
C ASP A 25 -20.37 -28.05 -8.88
N PRO A 26 -21.58 -27.58 -8.50
CA PRO A 26 -21.81 -26.16 -8.24
C PRO A 26 -20.89 -25.60 -7.16
N ALA A 27 -20.43 -26.43 -6.21
CA ALA A 27 -19.48 -26.00 -5.20
C ALA A 27 -18.09 -25.70 -5.79
N LEU A 28 -17.64 -26.51 -6.76
CA LEU A 28 -16.36 -26.28 -7.45
C LEU A 28 -16.44 -25.02 -8.31
N LEU A 29 -17.54 -24.81 -9.04
CA LEU A 29 -17.76 -23.61 -9.83
C LEU A 29 -17.69 -22.34 -8.98
N ALA A 30 -18.31 -22.34 -7.80
CA ALA A 30 -18.26 -21.21 -6.88
C ALA A 30 -16.84 -20.93 -6.36
N LYS A 31 -16.05 -21.98 -6.07
CA LYS A 31 -14.64 -21.84 -5.66
C LYS A 31 -13.78 -21.25 -6.77
N VAL A 32 -13.94 -21.75 -8.00
CA VAL A 32 -13.24 -21.24 -9.19
C VAL A 32 -13.61 -19.78 -9.44
N GLN A 33 -14.91 -19.45 -9.39
CA GLN A 33 -15.40 -18.08 -9.55
C GLN A 33 -14.78 -17.16 -8.49
N LYS A 34 -14.85 -17.51 -7.19
CA LYS A 34 -14.25 -16.71 -6.10
C LYS A 34 -12.76 -16.48 -6.32
N GLN A 35 -12.02 -17.50 -6.77
CA GLN A 35 -10.58 -17.40 -7.01
C GLN A 35 -10.24 -16.45 -8.17
N ILE A 36 -11.02 -16.47 -9.25
CA ILE A 36 -10.82 -15.59 -10.41
C ILE A 36 -11.24 -14.15 -10.09
N GLU A 37 -12.40 -13.98 -9.43
CA GLU A 37 -12.84 -12.66 -8.96
C GLU A 37 -11.81 -12.03 -8.01
N TYR A 38 -11.15 -12.83 -7.18
CA TYR A 38 -10.06 -12.36 -6.33
C TYR A 38 -8.88 -11.82 -7.15
N TYR A 39 -8.44 -12.51 -8.20
CA TYR A 39 -7.32 -12.03 -9.03
C TYR A 39 -7.60 -10.67 -9.67
N PHE A 40 -8.83 -10.45 -10.13
CA PHE A 40 -9.28 -9.19 -10.71
C PHE A 40 -9.88 -8.22 -9.69
N SER A 41 -9.82 -8.51 -8.39
CA SER A 41 -10.39 -7.66 -7.34
C SER A 41 -9.63 -6.34 -7.18
N ASP A 42 -10.26 -5.39 -6.49
CA ASP A 42 -9.67 -4.09 -6.12
C ASP A 42 -8.46 -4.24 -5.20
N SER A 43 -8.44 -5.32 -4.42
CA SER A 43 -7.37 -5.62 -3.48
C SER A 43 -6.15 -6.23 -4.19
N ASN A 44 -6.34 -7.07 -5.22
CA ASN A 44 -5.23 -7.75 -5.88
C ASN A 44 -4.70 -7.00 -7.11
N LEU A 45 -5.59 -6.57 -8.02
CA LEU A 45 -5.19 -6.07 -9.34
C LEU A 45 -4.24 -4.86 -9.29
N PRO A 46 -4.39 -3.88 -8.38
CA PRO A 46 -3.43 -2.79 -8.22
C PRO A 46 -2.06 -3.22 -7.70
N ARG A 47 -1.91 -4.42 -7.13
CA ARG A 47 -0.67 -4.94 -6.56
C ARG A 47 -0.07 -6.10 -7.36
N ASP A 48 -0.73 -6.54 -8.43
CA ASP A 48 -0.27 -7.64 -9.26
C ASP A 48 0.38 -7.11 -10.56
N PRO A 49 1.72 -7.07 -10.65
CA PRO A 49 2.40 -6.54 -11.83
C PRO A 49 2.22 -7.43 -13.05
N PHE A 50 2.03 -8.74 -12.87
CA PHE A 50 1.87 -9.71 -13.95
C PHE A 50 0.52 -9.53 -14.62
N LEU A 51 -0.57 -9.49 -13.86
CA LEU A 51 -1.91 -9.25 -14.43
C LEU A 51 -2.01 -7.88 -15.11
N LYS A 52 -1.42 -6.83 -14.53
CA LYS A 52 -1.37 -5.51 -15.17
C LYS A 52 -0.65 -5.56 -16.52
N ALA A 53 0.50 -6.24 -16.58
CA ALA A 53 1.26 -6.38 -17.81
C ALA A 53 0.44 -7.14 -18.86
N GLU A 54 -0.28 -8.19 -18.47
CA GLU A 54 -1.13 -8.97 -19.38
C GLU A 54 -2.30 -8.15 -19.92
N ILE A 55 -3.00 -7.39 -19.06
CA ILE A 55 -4.09 -6.51 -19.48
C ILE A 55 -3.59 -5.43 -20.44
N ASN A 56 -2.39 -4.89 -20.23
CA ASN A 56 -1.82 -3.85 -21.08
C ASN A 56 -1.33 -4.36 -22.45
N LYS A 57 -1.16 -5.68 -22.64
CA LYS A 57 -0.81 -6.25 -23.95
C LYS A 57 -1.97 -6.14 -24.93
N ASP A 58 -3.19 -6.32 -24.44
CA ASP A 58 -4.40 -6.25 -25.27
C ASP A 58 -5.03 -4.84 -25.17
N PRO A 59 -5.27 -4.15 -26.29
CA PRO A 59 -5.87 -2.80 -26.27
C PRO A 59 -7.28 -2.78 -25.67
N ASN A 60 -7.94 -3.94 -25.64
CA ASN A 60 -9.27 -4.14 -25.09
C ASN A 60 -9.26 -4.67 -23.63
N GLY A 61 -8.08 -4.89 -23.05
CA GLY A 61 -7.90 -5.32 -21.65
C GLY A 61 -8.34 -6.76 -21.36
N PHE A 62 -8.34 -7.63 -22.38
CA PHE A 62 -8.64 -9.05 -22.20
C PHE A 62 -7.42 -9.82 -21.69
N VAL A 63 -7.68 -10.89 -20.92
CA VAL A 63 -6.67 -11.83 -20.45
C VAL A 63 -7.13 -13.23 -20.81
N SER A 64 -6.26 -14.00 -21.45
CA SER A 64 -6.57 -15.37 -21.88
C SER A 64 -6.65 -16.34 -20.69
N ILE A 65 -7.60 -17.28 -20.73
CA ILE A 65 -7.75 -18.33 -19.71
C ILE A 65 -6.46 -19.16 -19.60
N GLN A 66 -5.79 -19.40 -20.72
CA GLN A 66 -4.50 -20.09 -20.76
C GLN A 66 -3.41 -19.40 -19.92
N THR A 67 -3.45 -18.06 -19.82
CA THR A 67 -2.52 -17.33 -18.96
C THR A 67 -2.89 -17.45 -17.49
N LEU A 68 -4.19 -17.51 -17.17
CA LEU A 68 -4.67 -17.73 -15.81
C LEU A 68 -4.38 -19.13 -15.28
N LEU A 69 -4.24 -20.13 -16.15
CA LEU A 69 -3.81 -21.48 -15.75
C LEU A 69 -2.37 -21.53 -15.24
N LYS A 70 -1.56 -20.49 -15.45
CA LYS A 70 -0.21 -20.39 -14.86
C LYS A 70 -0.24 -20.08 -13.36
N PHE A 71 -1.39 -19.67 -12.82
CA PHE A 71 -1.53 -19.35 -11.41
C PHE A 71 -1.79 -20.62 -10.60
N ASN A 72 -0.87 -20.96 -9.69
CA ASN A 72 -0.88 -22.21 -8.93
C ASN A 72 -2.22 -22.51 -8.23
N ARG A 73 -2.88 -21.50 -7.65
CA ARG A 73 -4.16 -21.69 -6.93
C ARG A 73 -5.34 -21.98 -7.86
N LEU A 74 -5.30 -21.47 -9.10
CA LEU A 74 -6.34 -21.80 -10.07
C LEU A 74 -6.08 -23.18 -10.66
N ALA A 75 -4.82 -23.47 -11.00
CA ALA A 75 -4.39 -24.75 -11.54
C ALA A 75 -4.63 -25.92 -10.58
N SER A 76 -4.58 -25.70 -9.26
CA SER A 76 -4.92 -26.71 -8.25
C SER A 76 -6.42 -27.02 -8.17
N LEU A 77 -7.29 -26.10 -8.62
CA LEU A 77 -8.75 -26.29 -8.59
C LEU A 77 -9.25 -26.93 -9.88
N THR A 78 -8.76 -26.48 -11.03
CA THR A 78 -9.17 -26.99 -12.34
C THR A 78 -8.15 -26.65 -13.43
N THR A 79 -8.11 -27.50 -14.46
CA THR A 79 -7.38 -27.26 -15.72
C THR A 79 -8.32 -27.04 -16.90
N ASP A 80 -9.64 -27.16 -16.70
CA ASP A 80 -10.62 -27.18 -17.77
C ASP A 80 -11.08 -25.78 -18.12
N THR A 81 -10.77 -25.34 -19.34
CA THR A 81 -11.12 -23.99 -19.82
C THR A 81 -12.62 -23.76 -19.89
N SER A 82 -13.40 -24.78 -20.24
CA SER A 82 -14.86 -24.70 -20.31
C SER A 82 -15.48 -24.47 -18.93
N LEU A 83 -14.98 -25.13 -17.89
CA LEU A 83 -15.47 -24.95 -16.52
C LEU A 83 -15.16 -23.55 -15.98
N ILE A 84 -13.97 -23.04 -16.29
CA ILE A 84 -13.56 -21.67 -15.97
C ILE A 84 -14.50 -20.68 -16.66
N ALA A 85 -14.76 -20.85 -17.96
CA ALA A 85 -15.68 -20.00 -18.69
C ALA A 85 -17.10 -20.06 -18.10
N ASP A 86 -17.61 -21.26 -17.80
CA ASP A 86 -18.93 -21.42 -17.20
C ASP A 86 -19.06 -20.75 -15.83
N SER A 87 -18.01 -20.78 -15.00
CA SER A 87 -17.99 -20.14 -13.68
C SER A 87 -18.12 -18.61 -13.73
N ILE A 88 -17.65 -17.97 -14.82
CA ILE A 88 -17.59 -16.52 -14.96
C ILE A 88 -18.89 -15.94 -15.54
N LYS A 89 -19.71 -16.75 -16.21
CA LYS A 89 -20.96 -16.31 -16.84
C LYS A 89 -21.91 -15.56 -15.90
N ASN A 90 -21.90 -15.91 -14.62
CA ASN A 90 -22.75 -15.30 -13.58
C ASN A 90 -22.02 -14.25 -12.73
N SER A 91 -20.75 -13.94 -13.04
CA SER A 91 -19.98 -12.95 -12.29
C SER A 91 -20.41 -11.53 -12.65
N SER A 92 -20.46 -10.64 -11.66
CA SER A 92 -20.79 -9.22 -11.86
C SER A 92 -19.56 -8.36 -12.19
N LEU A 93 -18.37 -8.85 -11.89
CA LEU A 93 -17.11 -8.12 -12.03
C LEU A 93 -16.42 -8.35 -13.38
N LEU A 94 -16.65 -9.50 -14.01
CA LEU A 94 -15.93 -9.96 -15.18
C LEU A 94 -16.87 -10.26 -16.34
N ALA A 95 -16.38 -10.03 -17.56
CA ALA A 95 -17.05 -10.40 -18.79
C ALA A 95 -16.15 -11.32 -19.62
N LEU A 96 -16.75 -12.32 -20.24
CA LEU A 96 -16.09 -13.19 -21.21
C LEU A 96 -16.06 -12.53 -22.58
N SER A 97 -15.04 -12.89 -23.36
CA SER A 97 -15.00 -12.65 -24.80
C SER A 97 -16.03 -13.51 -25.52
N ASP A 98 -16.42 -13.12 -26.74
CA ASP A 98 -17.41 -13.82 -27.56
C ASP A 98 -17.01 -15.30 -27.80
N ASP A 99 -15.71 -15.58 -27.92
CA ASP A 99 -15.17 -16.93 -28.10
C ASP A 99 -15.02 -17.72 -26.77
N GLY A 100 -15.36 -17.12 -25.63
CA GLY A 100 -15.25 -17.73 -24.30
C GLY A 100 -13.83 -18.05 -23.84
N SER A 101 -12.80 -17.64 -24.59
CA SER A 101 -11.40 -18.02 -24.34
C SER A 101 -10.60 -17.00 -23.50
N SER A 102 -11.14 -15.78 -23.38
CA SER A 102 -10.53 -14.67 -22.64
C SER A 102 -11.57 -13.95 -21.80
N MET A 103 -11.13 -13.28 -20.75
CA MET A 103 -11.99 -12.50 -19.87
C MET A 103 -11.40 -11.12 -19.60
N LYS A 104 -12.26 -10.17 -19.24
CA LYS A 104 -11.84 -8.83 -18.83
C LYS A 104 -12.67 -8.34 -17.66
N ARG A 105 -12.10 -7.39 -16.95
CA ARG A 105 -12.78 -6.66 -15.88
C ARG A 105 -13.73 -5.62 -16.47
N VAL A 106 -14.98 -5.63 -16.03
CA VAL A 106 -16.02 -4.69 -16.49
C VAL A 106 -16.04 -3.43 -15.62
N THR A 107 -15.95 -3.61 -14.31
CA THR A 107 -15.97 -2.51 -13.35
C THR A 107 -14.60 -1.82 -13.31
N PRO A 108 -14.51 -0.49 -13.49
CA PRO A 108 -13.23 0.20 -13.36
C PRO A 108 -12.66 0.07 -11.93
N LEU A 109 -11.35 0.21 -11.79
CA LEU A 109 -10.70 0.28 -10.48
C LEU A 109 -11.08 1.58 -9.76
N PRO A 110 -11.21 1.57 -8.42
CA PRO A 110 -11.41 2.79 -7.65
C PRO A 110 -10.19 3.71 -7.79
N ALA A 111 -10.44 5.03 -7.83
CA ALA A 111 -9.39 6.03 -8.04
C ALA A 111 -8.40 6.13 -6.87
N VAL A 112 -8.81 5.76 -5.66
CA VAL A 112 -7.97 5.78 -4.45
C VAL A 112 -8.01 4.41 -3.80
N SER A 113 -6.85 3.87 -3.48
CA SER A 113 -6.72 2.56 -2.84
C SER A 113 -6.71 2.71 -1.32
N LEU A 114 -7.83 2.43 -0.66
CA LEU A 114 -7.96 2.52 0.79
C LEU A 114 -7.54 1.24 1.52
N TRP A 115 -6.76 0.37 0.89
CA TRP A 115 -6.42 -0.95 1.44
C TRP A 115 -5.60 -0.84 2.73
N LYS A 116 -4.74 0.18 2.87
CA LYS A 116 -3.89 0.37 4.06
C LYS A 116 -4.71 0.57 5.33
N SER A 117 -5.79 1.35 5.29
CA SER A 117 -6.64 1.63 6.45
C SER A 117 -7.59 0.48 6.80
N ARG A 118 -7.83 -0.43 5.85
CA ARG A 118 -8.68 -1.62 6.02
C ARG A 118 -7.88 -2.89 6.33
N THR A 119 -6.55 -2.81 6.33
CA THR A 119 -5.68 -3.96 6.59
C THR A 119 -5.24 -3.99 8.05
N VAL A 120 -5.38 -5.16 8.66
CA VAL A 120 -4.82 -5.47 9.98
C VAL A 120 -3.66 -6.45 9.85
N CYS A 121 -2.66 -6.30 10.71
CA CYS A 121 -1.58 -7.25 10.85
C CYS A 121 -1.84 -8.13 12.07
N VAL A 122 -1.80 -9.44 11.86
CA VAL A 122 -2.05 -10.45 12.88
C VAL A 122 -0.77 -11.24 13.05
N SER A 123 -0.28 -11.32 14.28
CA SER A 123 0.96 -12.01 14.63
C SER A 123 0.74 -12.92 15.83
N GLY A 124 1.53 -13.98 15.93
CA GLY A 124 1.38 -14.97 17.00
C GLY A 124 1.05 -16.38 16.49
N PHE A 125 0.82 -16.54 15.18
CA PHE A 125 0.74 -17.87 14.59
C PHE A 125 2.07 -18.61 14.75
N PRO A 126 2.05 -19.95 14.88
CA PRO A 126 3.27 -20.74 14.92
C PRO A 126 4.14 -20.45 13.69
N LYS A 127 5.44 -20.28 13.92
CA LYS A 127 6.40 -20.16 12.82
C LYS A 127 6.63 -21.56 12.26
N CYS A 128 6.68 -21.68 10.94
CA CYS A 128 7.10 -22.95 10.33
C CYS A 128 8.60 -23.12 10.60
N VAL A 129 8.96 -24.18 11.32
CA VAL A 129 10.34 -24.67 11.45
C VAL A 129 10.53 -25.82 10.45
N LYS A 130 11.77 -26.11 10.04
CA LYS A 130 12.07 -27.14 9.03
C LYS A 130 11.36 -28.47 9.38
N GLY A 131 10.35 -28.83 8.59
CA GLY A 131 9.65 -30.11 8.68
C GLY A 131 8.26 -30.07 9.32
N ASP A 132 7.75 -28.89 9.71
CA ASP A 132 6.48 -28.77 10.40
C ASP A 132 5.49 -27.81 9.71
N ASP A 133 4.33 -28.34 9.30
CA ASP A 133 3.29 -27.63 8.54
C ASP A 133 2.27 -26.95 9.48
N HIS A 134 2.76 -26.13 10.41
CA HIS A 134 1.91 -25.34 11.32
C HIS A 134 1.42 -24.02 10.69
N GLU A 135 1.18 -24.00 9.38
CA GLU A 135 0.68 -22.81 8.69
C GLU A 135 -0.85 -22.76 8.74
N PRO A 136 -1.46 -21.65 9.22
CA PRO A 136 -2.91 -21.51 9.22
C PRO A 136 -3.45 -21.49 7.79
N ASP A 137 -4.55 -22.22 7.57
CA ASP A 137 -5.20 -22.20 6.26
C ASP A 137 -5.96 -20.89 6.04
N ILE A 138 -6.15 -20.53 4.76
CA ILE A 138 -6.83 -19.29 4.41
C ILE A 138 -8.29 -19.32 4.87
N GLU A 139 -8.96 -20.48 4.75
CA GLU A 139 -10.35 -20.65 5.17
C GLU A 139 -10.49 -20.51 6.69
N GLU A 140 -9.52 -21.03 7.46
CA GLU A 140 -9.48 -20.85 8.92
C GLU A 140 -9.30 -19.38 9.32
N ILE A 141 -8.41 -18.66 8.62
CA ILE A 141 -8.23 -17.23 8.82
C ILE A 141 -9.53 -16.51 8.46
N GLU A 142 -10.12 -16.74 7.29
CA GLU A 142 -11.39 -16.11 6.91
C GLU A 142 -12.50 -16.36 7.94
N ALA A 143 -12.59 -17.57 8.49
CA ALA A 143 -13.55 -17.91 9.54
C ALA A 143 -13.30 -17.15 10.85
N LEU A 144 -12.05 -16.94 11.24
CA LEU A 144 -11.68 -16.16 12.43
C LEU A 144 -12.15 -14.69 12.32
N PHE A 145 -12.11 -14.13 11.11
CA PHE A 145 -12.49 -12.73 10.87
C PHE A 145 -13.97 -12.55 10.47
N ALA A 146 -14.69 -13.62 10.17
CA ALA A 146 -16.09 -13.59 9.74
C ALA A 146 -17.05 -12.83 10.69
N PRO A 147 -16.91 -12.89 12.04
CA PRO A 147 -17.77 -12.11 12.95
C PRO A 147 -17.61 -10.60 12.83
N TYR A 148 -16.46 -10.14 12.33
CA TYR A 148 -16.08 -8.73 12.28
C TYR A 148 -16.44 -8.05 10.96
N GLY A 149 -16.67 -8.86 9.93
CA GLY A 149 -17.02 -8.40 8.59
C GLY A 149 -16.46 -9.31 7.52
N LYS A 150 -16.75 -8.98 6.27
CA LYS A 150 -16.24 -9.73 5.13
C LYS A 150 -14.75 -9.47 4.93
N VAL A 151 -13.99 -10.53 4.73
CA VAL A 151 -12.56 -10.47 4.36
C VAL A 151 -12.42 -10.34 2.84
N LEU A 152 -11.61 -9.39 2.40
CA LEU A 152 -11.32 -9.15 0.97
C LEU A 152 -10.04 -9.86 0.52
N SER A 153 -9.01 -9.88 1.37
CA SER A 153 -7.72 -10.49 1.05
C SER A 153 -7.00 -10.98 2.31
N VAL A 154 -6.30 -12.10 2.17
CA VAL A 154 -5.43 -12.68 3.19
C VAL A 154 -4.04 -12.91 2.59
N LYS A 155 -3.03 -12.27 3.16
CA LYS A 155 -1.62 -12.40 2.74
C LYS A 155 -0.76 -12.90 3.90
N ARG A 156 -0.35 -14.16 3.82
CA ARG A 156 0.58 -14.78 4.77
C ARG A 156 1.99 -14.27 4.50
N ARG A 157 2.69 -13.79 5.53
CA ARG A 157 4.07 -13.28 5.40
C ARG A 157 5.05 -14.44 5.43
N ARG A 158 5.88 -14.54 4.40
CA ARG A 158 6.98 -15.50 4.31
C ARG A 158 8.31 -14.76 4.27
N ALA A 159 9.34 -15.32 4.89
CA ALA A 159 10.69 -14.78 4.87
C ALA A 159 11.70 -15.90 4.57
N PRO A 160 12.82 -15.59 3.89
CA PRO A 160 13.89 -16.56 3.70
C PRO A 160 14.44 -16.99 5.06
N VAL A 161 14.70 -18.29 5.22
CA VAL A 161 15.41 -18.80 6.38
C VAL A 161 16.84 -18.28 6.34
N GLN A 162 17.27 -17.57 7.38
CA GLN A 162 18.68 -17.33 7.60
C GLN A 162 19.29 -18.67 8.05
N GLU A 163 20.02 -19.32 7.16
CA GLU A 163 20.86 -20.45 7.58
C GLU A 163 22.02 -19.89 8.42
N GLY A 164 21.98 -20.12 9.73
CA GLY A 164 23.15 -19.95 10.61
C GLY A 164 23.01 -18.98 11.79
N ALA A 165 22.03 -19.15 12.67
CA ALA A 165 22.07 -18.47 13.98
C ALA A 165 21.75 -19.35 15.20
N ASP A 166 21.32 -20.60 15.03
CA ASP A 166 20.87 -21.43 16.15
C ASP A 166 21.45 -22.86 16.01
N ASP A 167 22.72 -23.07 16.40
CA ASP A 167 23.26 -24.30 17.03
C ASP A 167 24.80 -24.28 17.18
N GLU A 168 25.36 -23.25 17.82
CA GLU A 168 26.71 -23.35 18.42
C GLU A 168 26.63 -23.04 19.91
N ASN A 169 25.97 -23.90 20.67
CA ASN A 169 26.25 -23.99 22.09
C ASN A 169 26.10 -25.41 22.66
N ASP A 170 26.70 -26.37 21.96
CA ASP A 170 27.14 -27.64 22.56
C ASP A 170 28.61 -27.83 22.19
N LYS A 171 29.49 -27.24 23.01
CA LYS A 171 30.92 -27.56 23.03
C LYS A 171 31.19 -28.52 24.16
N ASP A 172 30.94 -29.79 23.91
CA ASP A 172 31.60 -30.91 24.59
C ASP A 172 31.73 -32.05 23.57
N GLY A 173 32.96 -32.40 23.17
CA GLY A 173 33.22 -33.57 22.33
C GLY A 173 34.24 -33.36 21.21
N ASP A 174 35.52 -33.40 21.58
CA ASP A 174 36.57 -34.25 20.99
C ASP A 174 36.68 -34.29 19.47
N GLY A 175 37.73 -33.65 18.96
CA GLY A 175 38.01 -33.57 17.53
C GLY A 175 38.36 -34.90 16.88
N GLU A 176 37.91 -35.05 15.63
CA GLU A 176 38.71 -35.63 14.57
C GLU A 176 38.38 -34.94 13.24
N ASN A 177 39.45 -34.55 12.56
CA ASN A 177 39.47 -33.70 11.37
C ASN A 177 39.34 -34.57 10.12
N VAL A 178 38.28 -34.39 9.33
CA VAL A 178 38.24 -34.84 7.93
C VAL A 178 37.64 -33.73 7.07
N GLU A 179 38.51 -33.11 6.27
CA GLU A 179 38.15 -32.20 5.20
C GLU A 179 37.42 -32.95 4.08
N GLU A 180 36.09 -32.85 4.03
CA GLU A 180 35.35 -33.02 2.79
C GLU A 180 34.68 -31.70 2.43
N LYS A 181 35.32 -30.97 1.50
CA LYS A 181 34.71 -29.83 0.82
C LYS A 181 33.67 -30.35 -0.16
N GLU A 182 32.48 -30.66 0.33
CA GLU A 182 31.31 -30.78 -0.54
C GLU A 182 31.04 -29.41 -1.17
N LYS A 183 30.94 -29.43 -2.51
CA LYS A 183 30.46 -28.30 -3.28
C LYS A 183 29.02 -28.04 -2.87
N VAL A 184 28.80 -26.99 -2.08
CA VAL A 184 27.46 -26.46 -1.80
C VAL A 184 26.87 -26.03 -3.15
N VAL A 185 26.02 -26.90 -3.70
CA VAL A 185 25.07 -26.56 -4.75
C VAL A 185 24.20 -25.45 -4.17
N GLU A 186 24.03 -24.37 -4.93
CA GLU A 186 23.24 -23.19 -4.61
C GLU A 186 21.80 -23.62 -4.27
N GLY A 187 21.57 -23.95 -3.00
CA GLY A 187 20.32 -24.49 -2.50
C GLY A 187 19.22 -23.46 -2.64
N GLU A 188 18.06 -23.87 -3.16
CA GLU A 188 16.86 -23.05 -3.20
C GLU A 188 16.60 -22.50 -1.79
N LYS A 189 16.70 -21.18 -1.62
CA LYS A 189 16.43 -20.53 -0.34
C LYS A 189 14.99 -20.82 0.05
N LYS A 190 14.79 -21.72 1.01
CA LYS A 190 13.46 -22.08 1.48
C LYS A 190 12.85 -20.86 2.19
N VAL A 191 11.74 -20.35 1.68
CA VAL A 191 10.99 -19.24 2.28
C VAL A 191 9.92 -19.82 3.19
N LEU A 192 10.00 -19.55 4.48
CA LEU A 192 9.09 -20.11 5.49
C LEU A 192 8.10 -19.06 5.99
N PHE A 193 6.95 -19.53 6.47
CA PHE A 193 5.95 -18.67 7.09
C PHE A 193 6.47 -18.08 8.41
N THR A 194 6.32 -16.77 8.56
CA THR A 194 6.92 -15.99 9.65
C THR A 194 6.07 -15.95 10.93
N GLY A 195 4.89 -16.59 10.93
CA GLY A 195 3.94 -16.49 12.04
C GLY A 195 3.08 -15.21 12.01
N SER A 196 3.03 -14.51 10.87
CA SER A 196 2.25 -13.28 10.72
C SER A 196 1.51 -13.17 9.38
N VAL A 197 0.33 -12.56 9.42
CA VAL A 197 -0.62 -12.47 8.31
C VAL A 197 -1.16 -11.05 8.21
N PHE A 198 -1.35 -10.56 6.99
CA PHE A 198 -2.14 -9.37 6.71
C PHE A 198 -3.53 -9.77 6.25
N VAL A 199 -4.55 -9.17 6.89
CA VAL A 199 -5.95 -9.40 6.55
C VAL A 199 -6.58 -8.07 6.18
N GLU A 200 -7.08 -7.98 4.96
CA GLU A 200 -7.78 -6.82 4.42
C GLU A 200 -9.29 -7.00 4.61
N MET A 201 -9.91 -6.13 5.38
CA MET A 201 -11.34 -6.14 5.68
C MET A 201 -12.13 -5.30 4.67
N GLU A 202 -13.44 -5.52 4.58
CA GLU A 202 -14.34 -4.74 3.72
C GLU A 202 -14.37 -3.24 4.08
N SER A 203 -14.29 -2.92 5.38
CA SER A 203 -14.36 -1.55 5.90
C SER A 203 -13.26 -1.26 6.93
N ALA A 204 -12.86 0.02 7.03
CA ALA A 204 -11.88 0.48 8.02
C ALA A 204 -12.43 0.37 9.46
N GLU A 205 -13.75 0.48 9.62
CA GLU A 205 -14.40 0.25 10.92
C GLU A 205 -14.28 -1.21 11.36
N ALA A 206 -14.48 -2.14 10.42
CA ALA A 206 -14.32 -3.57 10.69
C ALA A 206 -12.88 -3.87 11.10
N ALA A 207 -11.88 -3.33 10.39
CA ALA A 207 -10.48 -3.45 10.75
C ALA A 207 -10.19 -2.91 12.16
N SER A 208 -10.73 -1.73 12.51
CA SER A 208 -10.53 -1.12 13.82
C SER A 208 -11.16 -1.92 14.96
N ARG A 209 -12.33 -2.53 14.76
CA ARG A 209 -12.98 -3.40 15.75
C ARG A 209 -12.12 -4.61 16.09
N VAL A 210 -11.53 -5.25 15.07
CA VAL A 210 -10.66 -6.42 15.27
C VAL A 210 -9.43 -6.05 16.11
N VAL A 211 -8.84 -4.86 15.90
CA VAL A 211 -7.64 -4.43 16.66
C VAL A 211 -7.93 -4.28 18.16
N VAL A 212 -9.15 -3.92 18.55
CA VAL A 212 -9.54 -3.76 19.95
C VAL A 212 -9.82 -5.10 20.62
N GLU A 213 -10.25 -6.10 19.86
CA GLU A 213 -10.60 -7.40 20.41
C GLU A 213 -9.40 -8.34 20.54
N ARG A 214 -9.48 -9.21 21.54
CA ARG A 214 -8.51 -10.29 21.74
C ARG A 214 -8.93 -11.46 20.86
N LEU A 215 -8.15 -11.72 19.82
CA LEU A 215 -8.32 -12.91 18.98
C LEU A 215 -7.56 -14.10 19.55
N GLU A 216 -8.23 -15.25 19.56
CA GLU A 216 -7.63 -16.53 19.90
C GLU A 216 -7.75 -17.46 18.70
N TRP A 217 -6.65 -18.13 18.36
CA TRP A 217 -6.65 -19.14 17.32
C TRP A 217 -6.34 -20.51 17.92
N LYS A 218 -7.11 -21.50 17.51
CA LYS A 218 -6.94 -22.90 17.89
C LYS A 218 -6.64 -23.69 16.63
N LYS A 219 -5.56 -24.46 16.66
CA LYS A 219 -5.27 -25.41 15.60
C LYS A 219 -6.25 -26.58 15.73
N SER A 220 -6.72 -27.11 14.60
CA SER A 220 -7.70 -28.20 14.56
C SER A 220 -7.29 -29.46 15.36
N ASP A 221 -5.99 -29.66 15.60
CA ASP A 221 -5.42 -30.82 16.31
C ASP A 221 -4.89 -30.51 17.73
N GLU A 222 -4.97 -29.26 18.20
CA GLU A 222 -4.40 -28.84 19.49
C GLU A 222 -5.43 -28.13 20.37
N ASP A 223 -5.54 -28.56 21.63
CA ASP A 223 -6.47 -27.96 22.60
C ASP A 223 -6.02 -26.57 23.10
N ALA A 224 -4.76 -26.20 22.84
CA ALA A 224 -4.19 -24.94 23.28
C ALA A 224 -4.63 -23.78 22.36
N ALA A 225 -5.36 -22.81 22.93
CA ALA A 225 -5.62 -21.55 22.25
C ALA A 225 -4.38 -20.67 22.29
N ILE A 226 -3.99 -20.15 21.13
CA ILE A 226 -2.92 -19.18 20.99
C ILE A 226 -3.54 -17.79 20.92
N GLU A 227 -3.14 -16.91 21.83
CA GLU A 227 -3.52 -15.50 21.78
C GLU A 227 -2.79 -14.81 20.62
N LEU A 228 -3.57 -14.24 19.69
CA LEU A 228 -3.05 -13.52 18.55
C LEU A 228 -2.95 -12.02 18.86
N LYS A 229 -1.80 -11.44 18.51
CA LYS A 229 -1.60 -10.00 18.56
C LYS A 229 -2.05 -9.37 17.25
N VAL A 230 -3.12 -8.60 17.32
CA VAL A 230 -3.64 -7.79 16.21
C VAL A 230 -3.13 -6.36 16.32
N MET A 231 -2.70 -5.78 15.20
CA MET A 231 -2.29 -4.38 15.11
C MET A 231 -2.84 -3.77 13.83
N SER A 232 -3.02 -2.45 13.81
CA SER A 232 -3.29 -1.74 12.55
C SER A 232 -2.09 -1.86 11.60
N PHE A 233 -2.32 -1.75 10.29
CA PHE A 233 -1.22 -1.74 9.33
C PHE A 233 -0.20 -0.62 9.62
N LYS A 234 -0.68 0.56 10.03
CA LYS A 234 0.16 1.70 10.40
C LYS A 234 1.07 1.36 11.59
N ASP A 235 0.51 0.79 12.66
CA ASP A 235 1.27 0.43 13.86
C ASP A 235 2.28 -0.67 13.59
N HIS A 236 1.92 -1.64 12.73
CA HIS A 236 2.86 -2.67 12.29
C HIS A 236 4.09 -2.08 11.61
N VAL A 237 3.89 -1.16 10.67
CA VAL A 237 4.99 -0.50 9.96
C VAL A 237 5.87 0.29 10.93
N LEU A 238 5.29 1.00 11.88
CA LEU A 238 6.03 1.73 12.92
C LEU A 238 6.86 0.78 13.79
N HIS A 239 6.27 -0.32 14.24
CA HIS A 239 6.93 -1.32 15.05
C HIS A 239 8.10 -1.98 14.30
N GLU A 240 7.91 -2.32 13.03
CA GLU A 240 8.95 -2.92 12.20
C GLU A 240 10.11 -1.95 11.93
N ARG A 241 9.83 -0.66 11.72
CA ARG A 241 10.87 0.38 11.58
C ARG A 241 11.67 0.58 12.86
N ALA A 242 11.00 0.58 14.02
CA ALA A 242 11.66 0.71 15.31
C ALA A 242 12.55 -0.52 15.64
N ALA A 243 12.16 -1.71 15.16
CA ALA A 243 12.92 -2.94 15.36
C ALA A 243 14.13 -3.10 14.42
N ARG A 244 14.27 -2.27 13.37
CA ARG A 244 15.46 -2.31 12.50
C ARG A 244 16.68 -1.79 13.26
N PRO A 245 17.74 -2.60 13.46
CA PRO A 245 18.95 -2.10 14.10
C PRO A 245 19.55 -0.99 13.22
N THR A 246 19.94 0.12 13.85
CA THR A 246 20.70 1.21 13.24
C THR A 246 22.15 0.78 12.97
N SER A 247 22.33 -0.26 12.17
CA SER A 247 23.66 -0.79 11.85
C SER A 247 24.30 0.08 10.77
N GLY A 248 25.18 0.99 11.22
CA GLY A 248 26.13 1.68 10.37
C GLY A 248 27.10 0.69 9.73
N ASN A 249 27.41 0.94 8.45
CA ASN A 249 28.50 0.30 7.70
C ASN A 249 28.56 -1.23 7.73
N ASN A 250 27.88 -1.89 6.79
CA ASN A 250 28.52 -2.96 6.03
C ASN A 250 27.96 -3.03 4.61
N LYS A 251 28.76 -2.54 3.66
CA LYS A 251 28.43 -2.37 2.23
C LYS A 251 28.65 -3.67 1.42
N LYS A 252 28.58 -4.85 2.05
CA LYS A 252 28.88 -6.13 1.36
C LYS A 252 27.85 -7.26 1.53
N GLU A 253 26.78 -7.06 2.30
CA GLU A 253 25.66 -8.02 2.36
C GLU A 253 24.42 -7.56 1.57
N LYS A 254 24.55 -6.46 0.81
CA LYS A 254 23.42 -5.78 0.17
C LYS A 254 23.00 -6.36 -1.19
N GLU A 255 23.62 -7.42 -1.70
CA GLU A 255 23.34 -7.91 -3.07
C GLU A 255 22.60 -9.25 -3.14
N VAL A 256 22.35 -9.94 -2.02
CA VAL A 256 21.78 -11.31 -2.05
C VAL A 256 20.40 -11.42 -1.36
N ALA A 257 19.88 -10.31 -0.83
CA ALA A 257 18.51 -10.23 -0.27
C ALA A 257 17.54 -9.37 -1.13
N GLU A 258 17.97 -8.92 -2.31
CA GLU A 258 17.17 -8.07 -3.22
C GLU A 258 16.51 -8.86 -4.38
N LYS A 259 16.50 -10.19 -4.32
CA LYS A 259 15.73 -11.01 -5.26
C LYS A 259 14.71 -11.85 -4.51
N ASP A 260 13.46 -11.55 -4.85
CA ASP A 260 12.26 -12.39 -4.76
C ASP A 260 11.39 -12.22 -3.50
N GLY A 261 10.36 -11.38 -3.67
CA GLY A 261 9.14 -11.36 -2.86
C GLY A 261 8.80 -10.02 -2.19
N ASP A 262 9.79 -9.14 -2.06
CA ASP A 262 9.58 -7.73 -1.72
C ASP A 262 9.41 -7.01 -3.06
N ASP A 263 8.19 -6.59 -3.38
CA ASP A 263 8.03 -5.42 -4.21
C ASP A 263 8.78 -4.31 -3.46
N GLY A 264 10.05 -4.17 -3.84
CA GLY A 264 10.88 -3.02 -3.60
C GLY A 264 10.30 -1.83 -4.35
N GLU A 265 9.06 -1.49 -4.02
CA GLU A 265 8.74 -0.10 -3.81
C GLU A 265 9.69 0.33 -2.70
N LYS A 266 10.79 0.93 -3.16
CA LYS A 266 11.53 1.92 -2.39
C LYS A 266 10.44 2.76 -1.74
N SER A 267 10.21 2.52 -0.46
CA SER A 267 9.25 3.25 0.35
C SER A 267 9.80 4.67 0.48
N ALA A 268 9.65 5.42 -0.61
CA ALA A 268 9.14 6.76 -0.55
C ALA A 268 7.76 6.58 0.06
N GLU A 269 7.77 6.51 1.38
CA GLU A 269 6.60 6.41 2.21
C GLU A 269 5.65 7.50 1.74
N GLU A 270 4.64 7.08 1.00
CA GLU A 270 3.29 7.54 1.20
C GLU A 270 2.93 7.27 2.66
N GLU A 271 3.49 8.11 3.54
CA GLU A 271 2.67 8.74 4.55
C GLU A 271 1.54 9.42 3.78
N GLU A 272 0.48 8.66 3.50
CA GLU A 272 -0.85 9.20 3.70
C GLU A 272 -0.99 9.34 5.23
N GLU A 273 -0.30 10.34 5.78
CA GLU A 273 -0.99 11.12 6.78
C GLU A 273 -2.27 11.56 6.06
N GLU A 274 -3.42 11.06 6.51
CA GLU A 274 -4.55 11.97 6.69
C GLU A 274 -4.06 13.10 7.61
N ASP A 275 -3.20 13.95 7.06
CA ASP A 275 -3.04 15.32 7.49
C ASP A 275 -4.43 15.88 7.21
N GLY A 276 -5.27 15.85 8.24
CA GLY A 276 -6.43 16.70 8.32
C GLY A 276 -5.93 18.10 8.01
N TYR A 277 -6.13 18.52 6.77
CA TYR A 277 -5.93 19.90 6.43
C TYR A 277 -7.14 20.62 7.01
N GLU A 278 -6.88 21.59 7.87
CA GLU A 278 -7.94 22.43 8.38
C GLU A 278 -8.45 23.28 7.21
N VAL A 279 -9.70 23.01 6.83
CA VAL A 279 -10.42 23.72 5.77
C VAL A 279 -10.58 25.18 6.19
N GLY A 280 -10.39 26.11 5.25
CA GLY A 280 -10.61 27.54 5.51
C GLY A 280 -9.37 28.32 5.96
N MET A 281 -8.17 27.81 5.69
CA MET A 281 -6.91 28.51 5.95
C MET A 281 -6.35 29.28 4.73
N LEU A 282 -6.93 29.08 3.55
CA LEU A 282 -6.44 29.62 2.28
C LEU A 282 -7.33 30.76 1.76
N LEU A 283 -6.70 31.89 1.47
CA LEU A 283 -7.32 33.07 0.88
C LEU A 283 -6.70 33.34 -0.49
N CYS A 284 -7.53 33.39 -1.53
CA CYS A 284 -7.13 33.90 -2.84
C CYS A 284 -7.37 35.40 -2.89
N VAL A 285 -6.36 36.14 -3.33
CA VAL A 285 -6.33 37.59 -3.45
C VAL A 285 -6.13 37.91 -4.92
N GLU A 286 -7.11 38.53 -5.56
CA GLU A 286 -7.13 38.84 -6.99
C GLU A 286 -7.17 40.36 -7.22
N ASN A 287 -6.82 40.79 -8.44
CA ASN A 287 -6.76 42.19 -8.85
C ASN A 287 -5.67 43.02 -8.13
N ILE A 288 -4.51 42.39 -7.91
CA ILE A 288 -3.33 43.05 -7.34
C ILE A 288 -2.73 44.01 -8.38
N GLY A 289 -2.51 45.26 -7.97
CA GLY A 289 -1.92 46.31 -8.82
C GLY A 289 -0.43 46.12 -9.09
N GLU A 290 0.10 46.90 -10.02
CA GLU A 290 1.51 46.81 -10.41
C GLU A 290 2.46 47.29 -9.31
N GLY A 291 3.65 46.68 -9.25
CA GLY A 291 4.70 47.06 -8.29
C GLY A 291 4.56 46.51 -6.87
N VAL A 292 3.50 45.74 -6.59
CA VAL A 292 3.29 45.08 -5.29
C VAL A 292 4.30 43.96 -5.09
N ARG A 293 4.89 43.88 -3.89
CA ARG A 293 5.78 42.80 -3.46
C ARG A 293 5.03 41.85 -2.53
N ARG A 294 5.55 40.62 -2.42
CA ARG A 294 5.06 39.62 -1.47
C ARG A 294 5.01 40.16 -0.02
N GLU A 295 5.99 40.97 0.34
CA GLU A 295 6.10 41.59 1.67
C GLU A 295 4.92 42.54 1.95
N ASP A 296 4.52 43.35 0.96
CA ASP A 296 3.39 44.29 1.09
C ASP A 296 2.05 43.56 1.29
N ILE A 297 1.86 42.42 0.61
CA ILE A 297 0.67 41.57 0.77
C ILE A 297 0.65 40.97 2.17
N LYS A 298 1.81 40.51 2.65
CA LYS A 298 1.95 39.90 3.96
C LYS A 298 1.68 40.92 5.07
N GLU A 299 2.28 42.11 5.00
CA GLU A 299 2.12 43.17 6.01
C GLU A 299 0.66 43.59 6.18
N LYS A 300 -0.09 43.71 5.08
CA LYS A 300 -1.52 44.08 5.15
C LYS A 300 -2.43 42.97 5.67
N LEU A 301 -2.08 41.71 5.44
CA LEU A 301 -2.89 40.58 5.90
C LEU A 301 -2.51 40.11 7.31
N GLU A 302 -1.33 40.48 7.80
CA GLU A 302 -0.93 40.27 9.20
C GLU A 302 -1.78 41.07 10.20
N GLU A 303 -2.46 42.15 9.76
CA GLU A 303 -3.42 42.89 10.60
C GLU A 303 -4.63 42.03 11.02
N TYR A 304 -5.00 41.04 10.19
CA TYR A 304 -6.18 40.19 10.40
C TYR A 304 -5.85 38.83 11.01
N GLY A 305 -4.61 38.38 10.89
CA GLY A 305 -4.13 37.15 11.51
C GLY A 305 -2.74 36.73 11.07
N ALA A 306 -2.15 35.76 11.77
CA ALA A 306 -0.80 35.31 11.49
C ALA A 306 -0.69 34.66 10.10
N VAL A 307 0.12 35.24 9.21
CA VAL A 307 0.32 34.74 7.85
C VAL A 307 1.48 33.72 7.82
N ALA A 308 1.16 32.46 7.54
CA ALA A 308 2.11 31.37 7.46
C ALA A 308 2.88 31.33 6.13
N TYR A 309 2.20 31.61 5.01
CA TYR A 309 2.82 31.61 3.69
C TYR A 309 2.07 32.53 2.72
N VAL A 310 2.80 33.16 1.80
CA VAL A 310 2.24 33.96 0.70
C VAL A 310 2.87 33.45 -0.59
N GLU A 311 2.02 32.96 -1.48
CA GLU A 311 2.36 32.54 -2.82
C GLU A 311 1.96 33.65 -3.79
N PHE A 312 2.96 34.36 -4.30
CA PHE A 312 2.79 35.47 -5.22
C PHE A 312 3.93 35.47 -6.23
N GLU A 313 3.58 35.48 -7.51
CA GLU A 313 4.55 35.67 -8.58
C GLU A 313 4.82 37.17 -8.75
N GLN A 314 6.10 37.56 -8.91
CA GLN A 314 6.45 38.98 -9.02
C GLN A 314 5.83 39.60 -10.28
N GLY A 315 4.94 40.57 -10.09
CA GLY A 315 4.14 41.17 -11.18
C GLY A 315 2.86 40.40 -11.52
N GLY A 316 2.51 39.38 -10.75
CA GLY A 316 1.24 38.66 -10.86
C GLY A 316 0.05 39.51 -10.42
N LYS A 317 -1.13 39.18 -10.94
CA LYS A 317 -2.40 39.84 -10.60
C LYS A 317 -3.18 39.10 -9.50
N SER A 318 -2.68 37.94 -9.07
CA SER A 318 -3.28 37.12 -8.02
C SER A 318 -2.22 36.55 -7.07
N ALA A 319 -2.62 36.34 -5.82
CA ALA A 319 -1.82 35.71 -4.78
C ALA A 319 -2.66 34.72 -3.98
N THR A 320 -2.03 33.66 -3.48
CA THR A 320 -2.64 32.74 -2.51
C THR A 320 -1.96 32.91 -1.16
N VAL A 321 -2.75 33.18 -0.13
CA VAL A 321 -2.27 33.45 1.22
C VAL A 321 -2.76 32.36 2.15
N ARG A 322 -1.83 31.81 2.92
CA ARG A 322 -2.10 30.79 3.94
C ARG A 322 -1.97 31.41 5.32
N PHE A 323 -3.03 31.33 6.11
CA PHE A 323 -3.02 31.72 7.52
C PHE A 323 -2.56 30.58 8.43
N GLY A 324 -2.15 30.93 9.65
CA GLY A 324 -1.75 29.99 10.69
C GLY A 324 -2.92 29.34 11.42
N GLU A 325 -4.09 29.98 11.42
CA GLU A 325 -5.31 29.54 12.10
C GLU A 325 -6.45 29.34 11.11
N ALA A 326 -7.30 28.34 11.36
CA ALA A 326 -8.58 28.17 10.69
C ALA A 326 -9.50 29.37 11.02
N ASP A 327 -10.49 29.65 10.18
CA ASP A 327 -11.48 30.75 10.29
C ASP A 327 -10.97 32.15 9.96
N VAL A 328 -9.65 32.41 9.89
CA VAL A 328 -9.12 33.75 9.56
C VAL A 328 -9.46 34.12 8.11
N ALA A 329 -9.31 33.18 7.17
CA ALA A 329 -9.60 33.45 5.76
C ALA A 329 -11.09 33.78 5.55
N GLU A 330 -12.00 33.09 6.24
CA GLU A 330 -13.44 33.36 6.19
C GLU A 330 -13.79 34.72 6.80
N LYS A 331 -13.19 35.09 7.93
CA LYS A 331 -13.39 36.42 8.54
C LYS A 331 -12.94 37.53 7.61
N VAL A 332 -11.74 37.43 7.02
CA VAL A 332 -11.20 38.43 6.10
C VAL A 332 -12.07 38.55 4.84
N ALA A 333 -12.45 37.42 4.23
CA ALA A 333 -13.33 37.45 3.06
C ALA A 333 -14.71 38.04 3.40
N GLY A 334 -15.28 37.68 4.54
CA GLY A 334 -16.57 38.19 5.02
C GLY A 334 -16.56 39.68 5.33
N GLU A 335 -15.49 40.21 5.93
CA GLU A 335 -15.32 41.65 6.17
C GLU A 335 -15.14 42.43 4.86
N MET A 336 -14.39 41.88 3.90
CA MET A 336 -14.19 42.49 2.59
C MET A 336 -15.49 42.49 1.75
N GLU A 337 -16.31 41.44 1.83
CA GLU A 337 -17.64 41.43 1.21
C GLU A 337 -18.60 42.43 1.87
N LYS A 338 -18.54 42.61 3.18
CA LYS A 338 -19.35 43.63 3.89
C LYS A 338 -18.95 45.04 3.46
N LYS A 339 -17.65 45.35 3.44
CA LYS A 339 -17.13 46.63 2.94
C LYS A 339 -17.56 46.90 1.49
N LYS A 340 -17.55 45.86 0.64
CA LYS A 340 -18.07 45.94 -0.74
C LYS A 340 -19.56 46.29 -0.81
N LYS A 341 -20.38 45.74 0.09
CA LYS A 341 -21.84 45.98 0.15
C LYS A 341 -22.20 47.32 0.77
N GLU A 342 -21.41 47.79 1.74
CA GLU A 342 -21.59 49.07 2.43
C GLU A 342 -21.01 50.26 1.65
N GLY A 343 -20.31 50.01 0.54
CA GLY A 343 -19.72 51.04 -0.31
C GLY A 343 -18.47 51.68 0.32
N GLU A 344 -17.83 50.99 1.25
CA GLU A 344 -16.57 51.42 1.87
C GLU A 344 -15.37 51.06 0.98
N ASN A 345 -14.25 51.77 1.19
CA ASN A 345 -13.02 51.55 0.44
C ASN A 345 -12.50 50.11 0.65
N LEU A 346 -12.47 49.34 -0.43
CA LEU A 346 -11.81 48.03 -0.47
C LEU A 346 -10.31 48.20 -0.23
N MET A 347 -9.69 47.17 0.35
CA MET A 347 -8.23 47.14 0.49
C MET A 347 -7.57 47.29 -0.88
N GLN A 348 -6.67 48.28 -1.00
CA GLN A 348 -5.92 48.52 -2.23
C GLN A 348 -4.52 47.93 -2.12
N LEU A 349 -4.08 47.18 -3.13
CA LEU A 349 -2.70 46.75 -3.31
C LEU A 349 -2.19 47.30 -4.63
N GLY A 350 -1.12 48.11 -4.62
CA GLY A 350 -0.55 48.68 -5.84
C GLY A 350 -1.45 49.67 -6.58
N GLY A 351 -2.36 50.34 -5.86
CA GLY A 351 -3.33 51.27 -6.44
C GLY A 351 -4.56 50.63 -7.09
N SER A 352 -4.70 49.31 -7.02
CA SER A 352 -5.88 48.56 -7.48
C SER A 352 -6.69 48.03 -6.29
N GLU A 353 -8.02 48.06 -6.41
CA GLU A 353 -8.94 47.46 -5.45
C GLU A 353 -8.92 45.93 -5.58
N VAL A 354 -8.65 45.27 -4.47
CA VAL A 354 -8.36 43.85 -4.43
C VAL A 354 -9.62 43.06 -4.09
N GLU A 355 -9.85 41.96 -4.79
CA GLU A 355 -10.91 41.01 -4.46
C GLU A 355 -10.33 39.83 -3.69
N MET A 356 -11.00 39.43 -2.60
CA MET A 356 -10.56 38.34 -1.75
C MET A 356 -11.65 37.27 -1.68
N ARG A 357 -11.27 36.01 -1.92
CA ARG A 357 -12.17 34.86 -1.76
C ARG A 357 -11.49 33.75 -0.98
N VAL A 358 -12.25 33.04 -0.16
CA VAL A 358 -11.77 31.81 0.48
C VAL A 358 -11.62 30.73 -0.59
N LEU A 359 -10.46 30.08 -0.62
CA LEU A 359 -10.24 28.87 -1.41
C LEU A 359 -10.83 27.70 -0.63
N GLY A 360 -11.80 27.01 -1.22
CA GLY A 360 -12.46 25.86 -0.61
C GLY A 360 -12.65 24.71 -1.60
N GLY A 361 -12.99 23.54 -1.08
CA GLY A 361 -13.33 22.36 -1.89
C GLY A 361 -12.16 21.82 -2.72
N ASP A 362 -12.39 21.58 -4.01
CA ASP A 362 -11.41 20.95 -4.90
C ASP A 362 -10.16 21.81 -5.15
N GLU A 363 -10.29 23.14 -5.13
CA GLU A 363 -9.19 24.08 -5.33
C GLU A 363 -8.22 24.07 -4.13
N GLU A 364 -8.78 24.07 -2.91
CA GLU A 364 -8.02 23.94 -1.66
C GLU A 364 -7.31 22.58 -1.60
N LYS A 365 -8.00 21.50 -2.00
CA LYS A 365 -7.40 20.16 -2.09
C LYS A 365 -6.22 20.11 -3.05
N MET A 366 -6.34 20.71 -4.23
CA MET A 366 -5.25 20.79 -5.20
C MET A 366 -4.05 21.60 -4.68
N TYR A 367 -4.29 22.67 -3.94
CA TYR A 367 -3.23 23.46 -3.31
C TYR A 367 -2.41 22.61 -2.33
N TRP A 368 -3.10 21.90 -1.43
CA TRP A 368 -2.46 21.02 -0.46
C TRP A 368 -1.71 19.87 -1.13
N MET A 369 -2.24 19.30 -2.21
CA MET A 369 -1.56 18.28 -3.01
C MET A 369 -0.26 18.79 -3.64
N LYS A 370 -0.29 19.93 -4.32
CA LYS A 370 0.93 20.53 -4.93
C LYS A 370 2.00 20.84 -3.89
N LEU A 371 1.60 21.38 -2.73
CA LEU A 371 2.54 21.69 -1.65
C LEU A 371 3.20 20.43 -1.07
N ARG A 372 2.43 19.34 -0.91
CA ARG A 372 2.95 18.02 -0.50
C ARG A 372 3.95 17.49 -1.53
N GLU A 373 3.63 17.55 -2.81
CA GLU A 373 4.51 17.10 -3.89
C GLU A 373 5.84 17.90 -3.91
N MET A 374 5.76 19.22 -3.78
CA MET A 374 6.94 20.09 -3.71
C MET A 374 7.84 19.79 -2.50
N ARG A 375 7.24 19.52 -1.32
CA ARG A 375 7.99 19.09 -0.12
C ARG A 375 8.64 17.73 -0.32
N LYS A 376 7.93 16.78 -0.92
CA LYS A 376 8.46 15.44 -1.26
C LYS A 376 9.66 15.56 -2.21
N LYS A 377 9.55 16.38 -3.27
CA LYS A 377 10.63 16.61 -4.23
C LYS A 377 11.88 17.20 -3.57
N ARG A 378 11.74 18.23 -2.74
CA ARG A 378 12.87 18.83 -1.98
C ARG A 378 13.54 17.83 -1.03
N LYS A 379 12.77 16.98 -0.34
CA LYS A 379 13.30 15.92 0.54
C LYS A 379 14.07 14.86 -0.24
N MET A 380 13.61 14.49 -1.44
CA MET A 380 14.27 13.55 -2.33
C MET A 380 15.58 14.12 -2.91
N GLU A 381 15.57 15.39 -3.33
CA GLU A 381 16.75 16.09 -3.82
C GLU A 381 17.82 16.25 -2.72
N ALA A 382 17.42 16.57 -1.48
CA ALA A 382 18.33 16.65 -0.33
C ALA A 382 18.96 15.29 0.02
N LYS A 383 18.20 14.19 -0.10
CA LYS A 383 18.73 12.82 0.09
C LYS A 383 19.71 12.40 -1.00
N ASN A 384 19.51 12.85 -2.25
CA ASN A 384 20.42 12.57 -3.37
C ASN A 384 21.66 13.47 -3.39
N GLY A 385 21.61 14.69 -2.83
CA GLY A 385 22.76 15.61 -2.77
C GLY A 385 23.85 15.24 -1.75
N GLY A 386 23.59 14.27 -0.85
CA GLY A 386 24.45 13.98 0.30
C GLY A 386 25.64 13.03 0.08
N ARG A 387 25.92 12.56 -1.15
CA ARG A 387 26.99 11.56 -1.40
C ARG A 387 28.20 12.04 -2.21
N GLY A 388 28.36 13.35 -2.46
CA GLY A 388 29.39 13.88 -3.35
C GLY A 388 30.36 14.93 -2.81
N GLY A 389 30.49 15.14 -1.49
CA GLY A 389 31.12 16.37 -0.97
C GLY A 389 32.13 16.26 0.19
N ARG A 390 32.65 15.09 0.53
CA ARG A 390 33.72 14.96 1.55
C ARG A 390 34.80 13.98 1.12
N GLY A 391 35.73 14.46 0.30
CA GLY A 391 36.93 13.71 -0.05
C GLY A 391 37.77 14.46 -1.07
N GLY A 392 38.60 15.41 -0.61
CA GLY A 392 39.45 16.14 -1.55
C GLY A 392 40.31 17.29 -1.04
N LYS A 393 40.45 17.56 0.26
CA LYS A 393 41.58 18.38 0.75
C LYS A 393 42.73 17.45 1.08
N ARG A 394 43.43 17.00 0.03
CA ARG A 394 44.80 16.50 0.16
C ARG A 394 45.61 17.62 0.80
N ARG A 395 46.06 17.36 2.03
CA ARG A 395 47.19 18.04 2.67
C ARG A 395 48.35 18.06 1.66
N PHE A 396 48.51 19.18 0.97
CA PHE A 396 49.82 19.54 0.45
C PHE A 396 50.67 19.87 1.69
N GLY A 397 51.75 19.12 1.86
CA GLY A 397 52.68 19.25 2.98
C GLY A 397 53.22 20.68 3.07
N GLY A 398 52.67 21.43 4.01
CA GLY A 398 53.36 22.57 4.61
C GLY A 398 54.44 22.00 5.53
N GLY A 399 55.67 21.98 5.04
CA GLY A 399 56.86 21.60 5.78
C GLY A 399 56.95 22.37 7.08
N GLY A 400 56.74 21.66 8.19
CA GLY A 400 56.96 22.15 9.54
C GLY A 400 58.46 22.32 9.79
N ARG A 401 58.81 23.52 10.25
CA ARG A 401 60.06 23.90 10.92
C ARG A 401 60.55 22.84 11.90
N GLY A 402 61.86 22.60 11.89
CA GLY A 402 62.58 22.07 13.05
C GLY A 402 63.98 21.59 12.72
N GLY A 403 65.01 22.39 13.00
CA GLY A 403 66.41 21.94 12.87
C GLY A 403 67.46 23.04 13.02
N ARG A 404 67.65 23.53 14.25
CA ARG A 404 68.86 24.25 14.69
C ARG A 404 70.08 23.31 14.55
N GLY A 405 71.20 23.79 14.01
CA GLY A 405 72.52 23.22 14.31
C GLY A 405 73.60 23.42 13.25
N GLY A 406 74.69 24.11 13.62
CA GLY A 406 76.03 23.96 13.02
C GLY A 406 76.33 24.90 11.85
N ASP A 407 77.00 26.06 12.01
CA ASP A 407 78.43 26.27 12.29
C ASP A 407 79.33 26.23 11.03
N LYS A 408 80.24 27.22 10.98
CA LYS A 408 81.44 27.43 10.14
C LYS A 408 81.35 28.07 8.74
N LYS A 409 81.99 29.26 8.69
CA LYS A 409 83.08 29.71 7.78
C LYS A 409 82.84 29.47 6.28
N ARG A 410 82.99 30.46 5.39
CA ARG A 410 84.06 31.46 5.28
C ARG A 410 83.66 32.47 4.22
#